data_AF-A0A356TS87-F1
#
_entry.id   AF-A0A356TS87-F1
#
_cell.length_a   1.000
_cell.length_b   1.000
_cell.length_c   1.000
_cell.angle_alpha   90.00
_cell.angle_beta   90.00
_cell.angle_gamma   90.00
#
_symmetry.space_group_name_H-M   'P 1'
#
loop_
_entity.id
_entity.type
_entity.pdbx_description
1 polymer ?
#
loop_
_entity_poly.entity_id
_entity_poly.type
_entity_poly.pdbx_seq_one_letter_code
_entity_poly.pdbx_strand_id
1 'polypeptide(L)' 'MASCAADMDCCGSLSCRRGASFGVRCCQEAGGSCGAGGDCCGYMDCVSGTCNCRSSGRGCLEDGDCCSGTCASGRCS' A
#
# COMPACT_ATOMS: atom_id res chain seq x y z
N MET A 1 15.38 9.19 5.04
CA MET A 1 14.11 8.69 4.46
C MET A 1 14.51 7.75 3.33
N ALA A 2 14.47 6.44 3.55
CA ALA A 2 14.96 5.48 2.56
C ALA A 2 13.88 5.27 1.49
N SER A 3 14.00 6.02 0.40
CA SER A 3 13.44 5.62 -0.89
C SER A 3 14.06 4.27 -1.28
N CYS A 4 13.26 3.39 -1.86
CA CYS A 4 13.68 2.07 -2.34
C CYS A 4 13.59 2.04 -3.87
N ALA A 5 14.31 1.13 -4.51
CA ALA A 5 14.23 0.89 -5.94
C ALA A 5 13.59 -0.47 -6.26
N ALA A 6 13.74 -1.44 -5.36
CA ALA A 6 13.18 -2.78 -5.43
C ALA A 6 12.75 -3.27 -4.04
N ASP A 7 11.88 -4.29 -4.00
CA ASP A 7 11.40 -4.93 -2.76
C ASP A 7 12.55 -5.47 -1.90
N MET A 8 13.65 -5.90 -2.51
CA MET A 8 14.86 -6.34 -1.79
C MET A 8 15.60 -5.22 -1.03
N ASP A 9 15.35 -3.95 -1.35
CA ASP A 9 15.88 -2.82 -0.58
C ASP A 9 15.13 -2.65 0.75
N CYS A 10 13.95 -3.27 0.86
CA CYS A 10 13.08 -3.15 2.01
C CYS A 10 13.30 -4.34 2.97
N CYS A 11 13.56 -4.03 4.24
CA CYS A 11 13.76 -5.05 5.25
C CYS A 11 12.46 -5.79 5.59
N GLY A 12 12.52 -7.11 5.65
CA GLY A 12 11.42 -7.96 6.11
C GLY A 12 10.36 -8.20 5.04
N SER A 13 9.09 -7.99 5.39
CA SER A 13 7.93 -8.17 4.50
C SER A 13 7.45 -6.87 3.86
N LEU A 14 8.26 -5.82 3.92
CA LEU A 14 7.96 -4.53 3.33
C LEU A 14 8.13 -4.60 1.82
N SER A 15 7.20 -3.98 1.08
CA SER A 15 7.29 -3.86 -0.37
C SER A 15 7.76 -2.48 -0.76
N CYS A 16 8.54 -2.40 -1.85
CA CYS A 16 8.93 -1.13 -2.42
C CYS A 16 7.84 -0.60 -3.34
N ARG A 17 7.00 0.30 -2.84
CA ARG A 17 5.88 0.84 -3.62
C ARG A 17 5.63 2.31 -3.32
N ARG A 18 4.85 2.95 -4.20
CA ARG A 18 4.39 4.31 -3.95
C ARG A 18 3.27 4.33 -2.90
N GLY A 19 3.28 5.34 -2.04
CA GLY A 19 2.17 5.64 -1.13
C GLY A 19 1.25 6.73 -1.65
N ALA A 20 0.11 6.89 -0.99
CA ALA A 20 -0.77 8.04 -1.18
C ALA A 20 -0.18 9.33 -0.57
N SER A 21 0.47 9.18 0.58
CA SER A 21 1.03 10.30 1.35
C SER A 21 2.55 10.46 1.17
N PHE A 22 3.17 9.55 0.42
CA PHE A 22 4.61 9.48 0.20
C PHE A 22 4.91 8.92 -1.19
N GLY A 23 6.06 9.23 -1.77
CA GLY A 23 6.49 8.68 -3.06
C GLY A 23 6.83 7.18 -2.98
N VAL A 24 7.81 6.72 -3.75
CA VAL A 24 8.28 5.33 -3.66
C VAL A 24 9.12 5.16 -2.39
N ARG A 25 8.68 4.28 -1.48
CA ARG A 25 9.44 3.89 -0.28
C ARG A 25 9.02 2.48 0.16
N CYS A 26 9.72 1.95 1.15
CA CYS A 26 9.30 0.73 1.82
C CYS A 26 8.01 0.95 2.63
N CYS A 27 6.96 0.26 2.24
CA CYS A 27 5.65 0.33 2.87
C CYS A 27 5.07 -1.08 3.08
N GLN A 28 4.01 -1.16 3.86
CA GLN A 28 3.37 -2.41 4.22
C GLN A 28 2.23 -2.75 3.27
N GLU A 29 2.21 -4.01 2.85
CA GLU A 29 1.15 -4.60 2.05
C GLU A 29 -0.11 -4.90 2.87
N ALA A 30 -1.19 -5.31 2.18
CA ALA A 30 -2.37 -5.87 2.83
C ALA A 30 -1.97 -6.96 3.85
N GLY A 31 -2.46 -6.84 5.07
CA GLY A 31 -2.13 -7.77 6.16
C GLY A 31 -0.83 -7.44 6.90
N GLY A 32 -0.03 -6.49 6.43
CA GLY A 32 1.16 -5.99 7.12
C GLY A 32 0.81 -5.10 8.32
N SER A 33 1.66 -5.13 9.34
CA SER A 33 1.47 -4.32 10.56
C SER A 33 1.76 -2.84 10.30
N CYS A 34 0.89 -1.94 10.74
CA CYS A 34 1.01 -0.49 10.53
C CYS A 34 0.68 0.29 11.80
N GLY A 35 1.25 1.50 11.93
CA GLY A 35 0.89 2.45 12.97
C GLY A 35 -0.11 3.50 12.48
N ALA A 36 -0.01 3.88 11.21
CA ALA A 36 -0.90 4.81 10.53
C ALA A 36 -1.13 4.41 9.07
N GLY A 37 -2.14 4.98 8.41
CA GLY A 37 -2.40 4.73 6.99
C GLY A 37 -1.21 5.08 6.08
N GLY A 38 -0.38 6.03 6.51
CA GLY A 38 0.87 6.36 5.83
C GLY A 38 1.92 5.24 5.84
N ASP A 39 1.81 4.20 6.68
CA ASP A 39 2.74 3.06 6.63
C ASP A 39 2.36 2.04 5.53
N CYS A 40 1.10 2.06 5.09
CA CYS A 40 0.59 1.16 4.10
C CYS A 40 0.89 1.64 2.68
N CYS A 41 1.13 0.70 1.76
CA CYS A 41 1.34 1.02 0.36
C CYS A 41 0.06 1.57 -0.29
N GLY A 42 0.26 2.44 -1.28
CA GLY A 42 -0.79 3.13 -2.01
C GLY A 42 -1.80 3.88 -1.12
N TYR A 43 -3.10 3.67 -1.34
CA TYR A 43 -4.23 4.28 -0.61
C TYR A 43 -4.84 3.34 0.44
N MET A 44 -4.12 2.30 0.85
CA MET A 44 -4.55 1.40 1.92
C MET A 44 -4.75 2.13 3.25
N ASP A 45 -5.68 1.62 4.05
CA ASP A 45 -5.97 2.18 5.38
C ASP A 45 -5.40 1.26 6.47
N CYS A 46 -4.79 1.86 7.48
CA CYS A 46 -4.36 1.13 8.66
C CYS A 46 -5.54 0.95 9.62
N VAL A 47 -6.09 -0.27 9.67
CA VAL A 47 -7.25 -0.60 10.52
C VAL A 47 -6.84 -1.65 11.53
N SER A 48 -7.05 -1.36 12.81
CA SER A 48 -6.66 -2.24 13.93
C SER A 48 -5.16 -2.60 13.93
N GLY A 49 -4.30 -1.68 13.49
CA GLY A 49 -2.85 -1.90 13.41
C GLY A 49 -2.39 -2.75 12.22
N THR A 50 -3.27 -2.99 11.26
CA THR A 50 -2.97 -3.78 10.06
C THR A 50 -3.46 -3.09 8.80
N CYS A 51 -2.63 -3.08 7.76
CA CYS A 51 -2.97 -2.50 6.47
C CYS A 51 -4.09 -3.30 5.83
N ASN A 52 -5.22 -2.64 5.62
CA ASN A 52 -6.36 -3.20 4.91
C ASN A 52 -6.37 -2.67 3.48
N CYS A 53 -6.50 -3.61 2.55
CA CYS A 53 -6.78 -3.35 1.16
C CYS A 53 -8.11 -2.58 1.01
N ARG A 54 -8.31 -2.02 -0.18
CA ARG A 54 -9.43 -1.17 -0.50
C ARG A 54 -10.51 -1.98 -1.23
N SER A 55 -11.75 -1.85 -0.76
CA SER A 55 -12.92 -2.42 -1.43
C SER A 55 -13.20 -1.72 -2.77
N SER A 56 -13.93 -2.38 -3.68
CA SER A 56 -14.32 -1.82 -4.97
C SER A 56 -14.99 -0.44 -4.84
N GLY A 57 -14.68 0.45 -5.76
CA GLY A 57 -15.11 1.85 -5.78
C GLY A 57 -14.29 2.79 -4.90
N ARG A 58 -13.30 2.29 -4.14
CA ARG A 58 -12.34 3.14 -3.40
C ARG A 58 -11.13 3.48 -4.25
N GLY A 59 -10.48 4.60 -3.90
CA GLY A 59 -9.25 5.02 -4.56
C GLY A 59 -8.11 4.03 -4.37
N CYS A 60 -7.31 3.83 -5.41
CA CYS A 60 -6.13 2.97 -5.46
C CYS A 60 -5.04 3.63 -6.30
N LEU A 61 -3.79 3.21 -6.10
CA LEU A 61 -2.66 3.63 -6.94
C LEU A 61 -2.23 2.49 -7.85
N GLU A 62 -2.24 1.27 -7.34
CA GLU A 62 -1.87 0.06 -8.06
C GLU A 62 -2.82 -1.09 -7.72
N ASP A 63 -2.77 -2.16 -8.50
CA ASP A 63 -3.69 -3.29 -8.34
C ASP A 63 -3.61 -3.91 -6.94
N GLY A 64 -2.42 -3.90 -6.33
CA GLY A 64 -2.18 -4.41 -4.97
C GLY A 64 -2.86 -3.61 -3.85
N ASP A 65 -3.36 -2.40 -4.13
CA ASP A 65 -4.19 -1.65 -3.18
C ASP A 65 -5.57 -2.30 -2.97
N CYS A 66 -6.07 -3.00 -3.99
CA CYS A 66 -7.44 -3.47 -4.05
C CYS A 66 -7.58 -4.86 -3.43
N CYS A 67 -8.59 -5.05 -2.57
CA CYS A 67 -8.84 -6.37 -1.97
C CYS A 67 -9.23 -7.42 -3.00
N SER A 68 -9.89 -6.97 -4.06
CA SER A 68 -10.35 -7.76 -5.17
C SER A 68 -10.30 -6.91 -6.43
N GLY A 69 -9.82 -7.50 -7.52
CA GLY A 69 -9.78 -6.84 -8.82
C GLY A 69 -8.52 -6.03 -9.06
N THR A 70 -8.64 -5.02 -9.90
CA THR A 70 -7.53 -4.19 -10.40
C THR A 70 -7.79 -2.73 -10.13
N CYS A 71 -6.73 -1.93 -10.10
CA CYS A 71 -6.82 -0.50 -9.98
C CYS A 71 -7.07 0.15 -11.34
N ALA A 72 -8.35 0.27 -11.71
CA ALA A 72 -8.76 0.90 -12.96
C ALA A 72 -9.14 2.36 -12.74
N SER A 73 -8.53 3.28 -13.49
CA SER A 73 -8.81 4.73 -13.41
C SER A 73 -8.63 5.32 -11.99
N GLY A 74 -7.66 4.79 -11.23
CA GLY A 74 -7.40 5.19 -9.84
C GLY A 74 -8.47 4.71 -8.86
N ARG A 75 -9.29 3.71 -9.23
CA ARG A 75 -10.31 3.09 -8.39
C ARG A 75 -10.28 1.57 -8.48
N CYS A 76 -10.52 0.91 -7.36
CA CYS A 76 -10.64 -0.54 -7.34
C CYS A 76 -11.91 -0.95 -8.09
N SER A 77 -11.77 -1.81 -9.10
CA SER A 77 -12.88 -2.40 -9.84
C SER A 77 -13.06 -3.86 -9.43
#